data_AF-A0A4Q4TW51-F1
#
_entry.id   AF-A0A4Q4TW51-F1
#
_cell.length_a   1.000
_cell.length_b   1.000
_cell.length_c   1.000
_cell.angle_alpha   90.00
_cell.angle_beta   90.00
_cell.angle_gamma   90.00
#
_symmetry.space_group_name_H-M   'P 1'
#
loop_
_entity.id
_entity.type
_entity.pdbx_description
1 polymer ?
#
loop_
_entity_poly.entity_id
_entity_poly.type
_entity_poly.pdbx_seq_one_letter_code
_entity_poly.pdbx_strand_id
1 'polypeptide(L)'
;MGSGVLNRETDISTTRRGGADVEAASSMPTQSSQSYGGTTETSPPFPARNQPTRDDDAPKMMANPKSPVTRVLAPDMLRGLLMVLMALDHTVVALNSWKHGQGGDGELDGAIIRKWNWPLAYAIRTLTHLCATGFTFLMGMGVAYFGRSRARLGWTSYQMIRHFAIRAAILTLITVLMGVVFTAGKLWFMNAVLFSLAIDYFLAGLLWLVISKTEPALQQLGERWLPEFTEPAVTQPLLNGSRSIATPTPRATARANTISWHLHNLVLLALAAVTIWWNIWLSPNSGHCQAEDVKPVAAMSLPQNTAVQIWFHIIQTERVISVFPPLAWLSFAILGLLYGRLLMAHSSSPVTIKCTTILAASGFALLFVLTRLFHFGNLSESCLQTEDQTTHPGLNQYLASPQSFFYITKYPPDVAFFAFTMAGNLFLLALFDVIPSQVTKRFTLLLAYGKSALFFYLAHQVVLFPLGAVLQSLFGHELDYKSPITGKNAVGVESVWAYFGLCASVLAILYPLSQWYSRFKETKATNSIWRFF
;
A
#
# COMPACT_ATOMS: atom_id res chain seq x y z
N MET A 1 -21.21 -7.84 -59.84
CA MET A 1 -19.82 -7.57 -60.29
C MET A 1 -18.96 -7.61 -59.03
N GLY A 2 -17.97 -8.47 -58.81
CA GLY A 2 -17.40 -9.63 -59.53
C GLY A 2 -16.01 -9.88 -58.92
N SER A 3 -15.69 -11.00 -58.23
CA SER A 3 -15.48 -12.39 -58.70
C SER A 3 -13.98 -12.71 -58.97
N GLY A 4 -13.40 -13.70 -58.27
CA GLY A 4 -11.98 -14.12 -58.35
C GLY A 4 -11.18 -13.83 -57.05
N VAL A 5 -10.56 -14.73 -56.26
CA VAL A 5 -10.29 -16.21 -56.26
C VAL A 5 -8.96 -16.67 -56.92
N LEU A 6 -8.16 -17.46 -56.15
CA LEU A 6 -6.83 -18.11 -56.43
C LEU A 6 -5.63 -17.13 -56.57
N ASN A 7 -4.34 -17.44 -56.30
CA ASN A 7 -3.62 -18.63 -55.73
C ASN A 7 -2.56 -18.11 -54.71
N ARG A 8 -1.81 -18.82 -53.83
CA ARG A 8 -1.28 -20.20 -53.64
C ARG A 8 0.08 -20.52 -54.32
N GLU A 9 0.87 -21.38 -53.64
CA GLU A 9 2.12 -22.08 -54.06
C GLU A 9 3.40 -21.18 -54.10
N THR A 10 4.45 -21.42 -53.28
CA THR A 10 5.55 -22.45 -53.28
C THR A 10 6.60 -22.22 -54.41
N ASP A 11 7.89 -22.57 -54.33
CA ASP A 11 8.66 -23.40 -53.37
C ASP A 11 10.19 -23.06 -53.38
N ILE A 12 11.05 -23.87 -52.70
CA ILE A 12 12.46 -24.24 -53.03
C ILE A 12 13.44 -23.09 -53.42
N SER A 13 14.40 -22.63 -52.61
CA SER A 13 15.62 -23.24 -52.03
C SER A 13 16.92 -23.26 -52.90
N THR A 14 18.06 -23.12 -52.21
CA THR A 14 19.46 -23.48 -52.58
C THR A 14 20.32 -22.65 -53.56
N THR A 15 21.54 -22.39 -53.07
CA THR A 15 22.85 -22.19 -53.79
C THR A 15 23.10 -20.99 -54.71
N ARG A 16 24.36 -20.57 -54.99
CA ARG A 16 25.65 -20.43 -54.24
C ARG A 16 26.74 -20.02 -55.27
N ARG A 17 27.68 -19.13 -54.89
CA ARG A 17 28.82 -18.58 -55.68
C ARG A 17 28.42 -17.47 -56.69
N GLY A 18 29.26 -16.47 -56.94
CA GLY A 18 30.50 -16.09 -56.23
C GLY A 18 31.52 -15.33 -57.08
N GLY A 19 32.48 -14.68 -56.41
CA GLY A 19 33.61 -13.96 -57.02
C GLY A 19 33.39 -12.43 -57.12
N ALA A 20 34.42 -11.59 -56.98
CA ALA A 20 35.81 -11.90 -56.59
C ALA A 20 36.58 -10.68 -56.02
N ASP A 21 37.58 -10.98 -55.18
CA ASP A 21 38.92 -10.33 -55.01
C ASP A 21 39.00 -8.87 -54.50
N VAL A 22 40.08 -8.36 -53.87
CA VAL A 22 41.37 -8.90 -53.33
C VAL A 22 41.92 -7.89 -52.28
N GLU A 23 42.75 -8.20 -51.27
CA GLU A 23 43.12 -9.47 -50.59
C GLU A 23 42.81 -9.30 -49.06
N ALA A 24 43.63 -9.22 -48.00
CA ALA A 24 44.97 -9.68 -47.51
C ALA A 24 44.94 -9.49 -45.96
N ALA A 25 45.72 -10.11 -45.06
CA ALA A 25 46.45 -11.38 -44.92
C ALA A 25 46.81 -11.50 -43.39
N SER A 26 47.42 -12.52 -42.77
CA SER A 26 47.97 -13.83 -43.17
C SER A 26 48.04 -14.79 -41.94
N SER A 27 48.57 -16.00 -42.15
CA SER A 27 49.24 -16.91 -41.17
C SER A 27 48.68 -17.09 -39.74
N MET A 28 47.92 -18.18 -39.54
CA MET A 28 48.03 -19.08 -38.36
C MET A 28 49.07 -20.20 -38.67
N PRO A 29 49.19 -21.35 -37.94
CA PRO A 29 48.76 -21.76 -36.58
C PRO A 29 49.89 -22.44 -35.75
N THR A 30 49.62 -22.90 -34.51
CA THR A 30 49.89 -24.29 -34.02
C THR A 30 49.45 -24.52 -32.56
N GLN A 31 49.45 -25.79 -32.12
CA GLN A 31 49.13 -26.24 -30.75
C GLN A 31 50.37 -26.79 -30.01
N SER A 32 50.28 -26.82 -28.68
CA SER A 32 50.95 -27.76 -27.76
C SER A 32 52.47 -27.72 -27.57
N SER A 33 52.89 -27.73 -26.30
CA SER A 33 54.03 -28.52 -25.79
C SER A 33 54.09 -28.46 -24.26
N GLN A 34 54.54 -29.54 -23.60
CA GLN A 34 55.01 -29.55 -22.21
C GLN A 34 56.53 -29.72 -22.20
N SER A 35 57.25 -29.00 -21.34
CA SER A 35 58.59 -29.35 -20.83
C SER A 35 59.02 -28.35 -19.75
N TYR A 36 60.00 -28.56 -18.87
CA TYR A 36 60.36 -29.63 -17.90
C TYR A 36 61.69 -29.17 -17.24
N GLY A 37 62.02 -29.72 -16.07
CA GLY A 37 63.21 -29.38 -15.27
C GLY A 37 62.83 -28.58 -14.03
N GLY A 38 63.38 -28.82 -12.83
CA GLY A 38 64.54 -29.64 -12.40
C GLY A 38 65.27 -28.82 -11.32
N THR A 39 65.74 -29.34 -10.17
CA THR A 39 66.22 -30.69 -9.85
C THR A 39 65.96 -31.11 -8.39
N THR A 40 65.58 -32.38 -8.20
CA THR A 40 65.90 -33.34 -7.11
C THR A 40 66.49 -32.91 -5.75
N GLU A 41 65.95 -33.47 -4.64
CA GLU A 41 66.76 -34.25 -3.68
C GLU A 41 65.96 -35.21 -2.73
N THR A 42 66.32 -36.50 -2.74
CA THR A 42 66.15 -37.53 -1.66
C THR A 42 64.74 -37.97 -1.16
N SER A 43 64.70 -38.91 -0.20
CA SER A 43 63.65 -39.96 -0.05
C SER A 43 63.29 -40.27 1.44
N PRO A 44 62.14 -40.95 1.72
CA PRO A 44 61.59 -41.22 3.09
C PRO A 44 62.23 -42.48 3.76
N PRO A 45 61.84 -43.03 4.96
CA PRO A 45 60.51 -42.95 5.64
C PRO A 45 60.44 -43.03 7.21
N PHE A 46 59.21 -43.30 7.71
CA PHE A 46 58.79 -43.77 9.06
C PHE A 46 58.40 -42.73 10.17
N PRO A 47 57.52 -43.10 11.15
CA PRO A 47 56.49 -42.16 11.63
C PRO A 47 56.29 -42.04 13.17
N ALA A 48 55.80 -40.86 13.61
CA ALA A 48 55.01 -40.63 14.82
C ALA A 48 54.26 -39.28 14.63
N ARG A 49 53.15 -38.95 15.30
CA ARG A 49 52.54 -39.46 16.54
C ARG A 49 51.04 -39.10 16.55
N ASN A 50 50.19 -39.90 17.19
CA ASN A 50 48.79 -39.52 17.42
C ASN A 50 48.71 -38.29 18.34
N GLN A 51 47.96 -37.26 17.93
CA GLN A 51 47.37 -36.25 18.82
C GLN A 51 45.85 -36.27 18.65
N PRO A 52 45.06 -36.26 19.74
CA PRO A 52 43.61 -36.15 19.64
C PRO A 52 43.23 -34.72 19.26
N THR A 53 42.53 -34.55 18.15
CA THR A 53 41.83 -33.30 17.83
C THR A 53 40.70 -33.08 18.84
N ARG A 54 40.55 -31.85 19.34
CA ARG A 54 39.39 -31.47 20.15
C ARG A 54 38.19 -31.24 19.24
N ASP A 55 37.04 -31.83 19.56
CA ASP A 55 35.80 -31.69 18.79
C ASP A 55 35.11 -30.31 18.94
N ASP A 56 35.82 -29.30 19.45
CA ASP A 56 35.28 -27.96 19.77
C ASP A 56 35.13 -27.05 18.52
N ASP A 57 35.90 -27.28 17.45
CA ASP A 57 35.89 -26.45 16.22
C ASP A 57 34.89 -26.95 15.16
N ALA A 58 33.61 -26.98 15.53
CA ALA A 58 32.52 -27.18 14.56
C ALA A 58 32.54 -26.07 13.50
N PRO A 59 32.67 -26.38 12.19
CA PRO A 59 32.84 -25.37 11.16
C PRO A 59 31.60 -24.48 11.06
N LYS A 60 31.77 -23.18 11.36
CA LYS A 60 30.73 -22.17 11.15
C LYS A 60 30.33 -22.15 9.69
N MET A 61 29.19 -22.78 9.36
CA MET A 61 28.56 -22.70 8.05
C MET A 61 28.34 -21.24 7.68
N MET A 62 29.22 -20.69 6.84
CA MET A 62 29.01 -19.36 6.26
C MET A 62 27.73 -19.42 5.42
N ALA A 63 26.73 -18.63 5.83
CA ALA A 63 25.40 -18.70 5.26
C ALA A 63 25.44 -18.42 3.75
N ASN A 64 25.12 -19.45 2.95
CA ASN A 64 25.26 -19.45 1.50
C ASN A 64 24.54 -18.23 0.88
N PRO A 65 25.26 -17.29 0.22
CA PRO A 65 24.70 -15.99 -0.08
C PRO A 65 23.68 -16.03 -1.23
N LYS A 66 22.47 -15.57 -0.93
CA LYS A 66 21.43 -15.13 -1.89
C LYS A 66 20.77 -16.24 -2.71
N SER A 67 19.88 -17.01 -2.06
CA SER A 67 18.58 -17.22 -2.71
C SER A 67 17.90 -15.83 -2.84
N PRO A 68 17.52 -15.38 -4.04
CA PRO A 68 16.95 -14.04 -4.20
C PRO A 68 15.57 -13.99 -3.53
N VAL A 69 15.34 -12.99 -2.68
CA VAL A 69 14.05 -12.81 -1.99
C VAL A 69 12.99 -12.49 -3.04
N THR A 70 12.13 -13.46 -3.35
CA THR A 70 11.05 -13.32 -4.34
C THR A 70 10.13 -12.17 -3.96
N ARG A 71 10.21 -11.08 -4.73
CA ARG A 71 9.40 -9.87 -4.53
C ARG A 71 7.93 -10.18 -4.86
N VAL A 72 7.06 -10.04 -3.86
CA VAL A 72 5.61 -10.26 -4.01
C VAL A 72 5.06 -9.22 -4.99
N LEU A 73 4.47 -9.69 -6.10
CA LEU A 73 4.06 -8.81 -7.21
C LEU A 73 2.70 -8.14 -6.97
N ALA A 74 1.75 -8.82 -6.32
CA ALA A 74 0.39 -8.31 -6.13
C ALA A 74 0.31 -6.97 -5.35
N PRO A 75 1.10 -6.73 -4.28
CA PRO A 75 1.15 -5.41 -3.62
C PRO A 75 1.71 -4.29 -4.49
N ASP A 76 2.66 -4.57 -5.39
CA ASP A 76 3.14 -3.57 -6.34
C ASP A 76 2.11 -3.32 -7.46
N MET A 77 1.44 -4.36 -7.96
CA MET A 77 0.33 -4.23 -8.91
C MET A 77 -0.79 -3.34 -8.35
N LEU A 78 -1.20 -3.58 -7.10
CA LEU A 78 -2.23 -2.77 -6.44
C LEU A 78 -1.77 -1.33 -6.25
N ARG A 79 -0.54 -1.07 -5.73
CA ARG A 79 0.02 0.29 -5.69
C ARG A 79 0.03 0.96 -7.07
N GLY A 80 0.33 0.21 -8.12
CA GLY A 80 0.32 0.70 -9.49
C GLY A 80 -1.07 1.13 -9.97
N LEU A 81 -2.10 0.33 -9.69
CA LEU A 81 -3.49 0.68 -9.99
C LEU A 81 -3.95 1.90 -9.18
N LEU A 82 -3.69 1.91 -7.87
CA LEU A 82 -4.06 3.04 -7.01
C LEU A 82 -3.33 4.34 -7.39
N MET A 83 -2.15 4.28 -8.02
CA MET A 83 -1.47 5.46 -8.57
C MET A 83 -2.19 6.02 -9.81
N VAL A 84 -2.73 5.16 -10.67
CA VAL A 84 -3.57 5.56 -11.82
C VAL A 84 -4.89 6.18 -11.33
N LEU A 85 -5.54 5.56 -10.35
CA LEU A 85 -6.79 6.08 -9.76
C LEU A 85 -6.55 7.41 -9.02
N MET A 86 -5.47 7.54 -8.26
CA MET A 86 -5.11 8.79 -7.59
C MET A 86 -4.82 9.92 -8.60
N ALA A 87 -4.19 9.62 -9.74
CA ALA A 87 -4.02 10.59 -10.82
C ALA A 87 -5.37 11.06 -11.41
N LEU A 88 -6.35 10.16 -11.57
CA LEU A 88 -7.72 10.52 -11.98
C LEU A 88 -8.42 11.44 -10.95
N ASP A 89 -8.30 11.14 -9.65
CA ASP A 89 -8.88 11.97 -8.56
C ASP A 89 -8.29 13.39 -8.56
N HIS A 90 -6.95 13.47 -8.61
CA HIS A 90 -6.24 14.74 -8.60
C HIS A 90 -6.43 15.52 -9.91
N THR A 91 -6.74 14.87 -11.03
CA THR A 91 -7.06 15.57 -12.29
C THR A 91 -8.34 16.40 -12.16
N VAL A 92 -9.32 15.94 -11.37
CA VAL A 92 -10.52 16.74 -11.05
C VAL A 92 -10.11 18.02 -10.31
N VAL A 93 -9.22 17.90 -9.32
CA VAL A 93 -8.72 19.03 -8.50
C VAL A 93 -7.83 19.98 -9.32
N ALA A 94 -7.06 19.47 -10.28
CA ALA A 94 -6.16 20.25 -11.11
C ALA A 94 -6.86 20.99 -12.27
N LEU A 95 -8.08 20.63 -12.62
CA LEU A 95 -8.90 21.29 -13.65
C LEU A 95 -10.19 21.92 -13.13
N ASN A 96 -10.58 21.68 -11.87
CA ASN A 96 -11.92 21.96 -11.35
C ASN A 96 -13.05 21.44 -12.28
N SER A 97 -12.85 20.29 -12.93
CA SER A 97 -13.79 19.78 -13.97
C SER A 97 -15.18 19.44 -13.44
N TRP A 98 -15.30 19.22 -12.13
CA TRP A 98 -16.56 19.12 -11.38
C TRP A 98 -16.23 19.26 -9.89
N LYS A 99 -17.25 19.50 -9.04
CA LYS A 99 -17.07 19.56 -7.59
C LYS A 99 -16.52 18.22 -7.05
N HIS A 100 -15.53 18.28 -6.16
CA HIS A 100 -14.81 17.10 -5.65
C HIS A 100 -15.60 16.34 -4.57
N GLY A 101 -16.55 15.51 -4.99
CA GLY A 101 -17.30 14.60 -4.11
C GLY A 101 -18.33 13.74 -4.86
N GLN A 102 -18.83 12.69 -4.19
CA GLN A 102 -20.00 11.92 -4.66
C GLN A 102 -21.28 12.78 -4.64
N GLY A 103 -21.42 13.67 -3.64
CA GLY A 103 -22.43 14.72 -3.61
C GLY A 103 -21.91 16.04 -4.18
N GLY A 104 -22.83 16.88 -4.66
CA GLY A 104 -22.57 18.24 -5.12
C GLY A 104 -22.19 19.22 -3.99
N ASP A 105 -22.22 18.78 -2.74
CA ASP A 105 -21.96 19.61 -1.55
C ASP A 105 -20.75 19.11 -0.73
N GLY A 106 -20.10 18.02 -1.18
CA GLY A 106 -18.86 17.49 -0.60
C GLY A 106 -18.96 16.04 -0.11
N GLU A 107 -18.09 15.69 0.85
CA GLU A 107 -17.96 14.37 1.49
C GLU A 107 -17.50 14.50 2.96
N LEU A 108 -17.89 15.61 3.61
CA LEU A 108 -17.54 15.92 5.00
C LEU A 108 -18.54 15.27 5.97
N ASP A 109 -18.08 14.97 7.17
CA ASP A 109 -18.94 14.69 8.32
C ASP A 109 -20.00 15.78 8.53
N GLY A 110 -21.26 15.37 8.72
CA GLY A 110 -22.40 16.27 8.92
C GLY A 110 -22.78 17.14 7.71
N ALA A 111 -22.25 16.86 6.50
CA ALA A 111 -22.64 17.58 5.30
C ALA A 111 -23.97 17.05 4.72
N ILE A 112 -24.97 17.93 4.65
CA ILE A 112 -26.22 17.66 3.93
C ILE A 112 -25.93 17.55 2.43
N ILE A 113 -26.31 16.44 1.81
CA ILE A 113 -26.19 16.21 0.37
C ILE A 113 -27.54 16.43 -0.28
N ARG A 114 -27.70 17.55 -1.02
CA ARG A 114 -28.96 17.88 -1.71
C ARG A 114 -29.04 17.37 -3.15
N LYS A 115 -27.88 17.09 -3.78
CA LYS A 115 -27.81 16.57 -5.14
C LYS A 115 -26.58 15.67 -5.35
N TRP A 116 -26.75 14.56 -6.07
CA TRP A 116 -25.63 13.73 -6.52
C TRP A 116 -24.79 14.44 -7.59
N ASN A 117 -23.50 14.09 -7.64
CA ASN A 117 -22.67 14.42 -8.79
C ASN A 117 -23.13 13.62 -10.02
N TRP A 118 -22.81 14.09 -11.22
CA TRP A 118 -23.25 13.43 -12.46
C TRP A 118 -22.57 12.03 -12.61
N PRO A 119 -23.19 11.07 -13.33
CA PRO A 119 -22.88 9.64 -13.12
C PRO A 119 -21.42 9.22 -13.27
N LEU A 120 -20.66 9.80 -14.21
CA LEU A 120 -19.24 9.48 -14.36
C LEU A 120 -18.38 10.14 -13.28
N ALA A 121 -18.68 11.37 -12.87
CA ALA A 121 -18.01 12.03 -11.74
C ALA A 121 -18.24 11.27 -10.42
N TYR A 122 -19.47 10.82 -10.19
CA TYR A 122 -19.81 9.92 -9.09
C TYR A 122 -18.99 8.62 -9.17
N ALA A 123 -19.04 7.89 -10.30
CA ALA A 123 -18.38 6.60 -10.45
C ALA A 123 -16.84 6.68 -10.36
N ILE A 124 -16.23 7.72 -10.94
CA ILE A 124 -14.81 8.03 -10.75
C ILE A 124 -14.55 8.24 -9.26
N ARG A 125 -15.36 9.06 -8.58
CA ARG A 125 -15.13 9.36 -7.17
C ARG A 125 -15.18 8.12 -6.28
N THR A 126 -16.24 7.31 -6.37
CA THR A 126 -16.37 6.03 -5.64
C THR A 126 -15.17 5.10 -5.88
N LEU A 127 -14.67 5.02 -7.11
CA LEU A 127 -13.50 4.20 -7.45
C LEU A 127 -12.19 4.78 -6.87
N THR A 128 -12.03 6.11 -6.87
CA THR A 128 -10.83 6.77 -6.32
C THR A 128 -10.74 6.74 -4.80
N HIS A 129 -11.85 6.54 -4.08
CA HIS A 129 -11.84 6.34 -2.62
C HIS A 129 -10.94 5.19 -2.17
N LEU A 130 -10.73 4.17 -3.01
CA LEU A 130 -9.80 3.07 -2.76
C LEU A 130 -8.34 3.52 -2.54
N CYS A 131 -7.93 4.69 -3.05
CA CYS A 131 -6.54 5.10 -3.10
C CYS A 131 -5.93 5.32 -1.72
N ALA A 132 -6.50 6.23 -0.92
CA ALA A 132 -5.90 6.62 0.35
C ALA A 132 -5.85 5.44 1.33
N THR A 133 -6.95 4.68 1.45
CA THR A 133 -7.03 3.52 2.33
C THR A 133 -6.11 2.40 1.87
N GLY A 134 -6.06 2.13 0.57
CA GLY A 134 -5.15 1.16 -0.04
C GLY A 134 -3.68 1.52 0.15
N PHE A 135 -3.29 2.79 0.05
CA PHE A 135 -1.91 3.20 0.33
C PHE A 135 -1.54 3.08 1.81
N THR A 136 -2.39 3.53 2.73
CA THR A 136 -2.14 3.40 4.17
C THR A 136 -2.11 1.94 4.61
N PHE A 137 -2.98 1.09 4.07
CA PHE A 137 -2.95 -0.38 4.24
C PHE A 137 -1.68 -1.02 3.69
N LEU A 138 -1.30 -0.75 2.42
CA LEU A 138 -0.09 -1.32 1.80
C LEU A 138 1.21 -0.75 2.37
N MET A 139 1.13 0.37 3.09
CA MET A 139 2.21 0.93 3.91
C MET A 139 2.33 0.17 5.25
N GLY A 140 1.22 -0.04 5.97
CA GLY A 140 1.20 -0.85 7.20
C GLY A 140 1.67 -2.30 6.96
N MET A 141 1.22 -2.90 5.86
CA MET A 141 1.74 -4.18 5.36
C MET A 141 3.26 -4.09 5.13
N GLY A 142 3.73 -3.00 4.51
CA GLY A 142 5.15 -2.72 4.30
C GLY A 142 5.97 -2.62 5.60
N VAL A 143 5.38 -2.14 6.71
CA VAL A 143 6.02 -2.14 8.04
C VAL A 143 6.30 -3.56 8.53
N ALA A 144 5.34 -4.49 8.39
CA ALA A 144 5.53 -5.89 8.81
C ALA A 144 6.70 -6.55 8.07
N TYR A 145 6.77 -6.40 6.74
CA TYR A 145 7.90 -6.90 5.94
C TYR A 145 9.21 -6.22 6.30
N PHE A 146 9.22 -4.90 6.51
CA PHE A 146 10.41 -4.16 6.90
C PHE A 146 10.94 -4.65 8.26
N GLY A 147 10.09 -4.70 9.29
CA GLY A 147 10.48 -5.11 10.64
C GLY A 147 11.10 -6.51 10.66
N ARG A 148 10.40 -7.52 10.09
CA ARG A 148 10.93 -8.89 10.02
C ARG A 148 12.17 -9.00 9.13
N SER A 149 12.29 -8.18 8.08
CA SER A 149 13.52 -8.13 7.27
C SER A 149 14.71 -7.49 8.00
N ARG A 150 14.50 -6.49 8.86
CA ARG A 150 15.58 -5.83 9.61
C ARG A 150 15.96 -6.60 10.87
N ALA A 151 15.00 -7.23 11.56
CA ALA A 151 15.29 -8.16 12.66
C ALA A 151 16.18 -9.33 12.20
N ARG A 152 15.89 -9.90 11.02
CA ARG A 152 16.76 -10.92 10.37
C ARG A 152 18.15 -10.42 9.97
N LEU A 153 18.36 -9.11 9.91
CA LEU A 153 19.67 -8.47 9.67
C LEU A 153 20.31 -7.95 10.98
N GLY A 154 19.84 -8.40 12.14
CA GLY A 154 20.40 -8.05 13.45
C GLY A 154 20.12 -6.61 13.90
N TRP A 155 19.15 -5.91 13.32
CA TRP A 155 18.88 -4.51 13.67
C TRP A 155 18.27 -4.38 15.06
N THR A 156 18.81 -3.45 15.86
CA THR A 156 18.27 -3.12 17.18
C THR A 156 16.97 -2.33 17.05
N SER A 157 16.11 -2.38 18.08
CA SER A 157 14.88 -1.58 18.10
C SER A 157 15.16 -0.08 17.90
N TYR A 158 16.25 0.44 18.48
CA TYR A 158 16.66 1.83 18.31
C TYR A 158 16.98 2.18 16.84
N GLN A 159 17.67 1.30 16.11
CA GLN A 159 17.95 1.51 14.68
C GLN A 159 16.66 1.54 13.85
N MET A 160 15.66 0.73 14.20
CA MET A 160 14.34 0.76 13.55
C MET A 160 13.55 2.02 13.90
N ILE A 161 13.46 2.41 15.17
CA ILE A 161 12.81 3.65 15.62
C ILE A 161 13.44 4.86 14.92
N ARG A 162 14.78 4.95 14.90
CA ARG A 162 15.51 6.01 14.21
C ARG A 162 15.23 6.02 12.71
N HIS A 163 15.11 4.86 12.06
CA HIS A 163 14.75 4.79 10.64
C HIS A 163 13.32 5.29 10.37
N PHE A 164 12.34 4.85 11.17
CA PHE A 164 10.96 5.30 11.07
C PHE A 164 10.84 6.81 11.32
N ALA A 165 11.50 7.33 12.38
CA ALA A 165 11.49 8.75 12.73
C ALA A 165 12.16 9.64 11.66
N ILE A 166 13.31 9.22 11.11
CA ILE A 166 13.99 9.97 10.04
C ILE A 166 13.12 10.01 8.77
N ARG A 167 12.48 8.89 8.40
CA ARG A 167 11.58 8.87 7.23
C ARG A 167 10.35 9.73 7.46
N ALA A 168 9.76 9.69 8.66
CA ALA A 168 8.64 10.56 9.02
C ALA A 168 9.04 12.04 8.92
N ALA A 169 10.13 12.46 9.56
CA ALA A 169 10.62 13.83 9.54
C ALA A 169 10.89 14.36 8.12
N ILE A 170 11.48 13.54 7.23
CA ILE A 170 11.73 13.91 5.83
C ILE A 170 10.43 14.10 5.05
N LEU A 171 9.41 13.26 5.27
CA LEU A 171 8.12 13.39 4.59
C LEU A 171 7.29 14.57 5.14
N THR A 172 7.38 14.86 6.44
CA THR A 172 6.84 16.10 7.03
C THR A 172 7.50 17.34 6.46
N LEU A 173 8.84 17.35 6.34
CA LEU A 173 9.57 18.46 5.72
C LEU A 173 9.16 18.67 4.25
N ILE A 174 9.00 17.58 3.49
CA ILE A 174 8.50 17.65 2.10
C ILE A 174 7.05 18.18 2.06
N THR A 175 6.21 17.86 3.04
CA THR A 175 4.84 18.42 3.15
C THR A 175 4.85 19.94 3.36
N VAL A 176 5.76 20.45 4.19
CA VAL A 176 5.99 21.89 4.39
C VAL A 176 6.47 22.54 3.09
N LEU A 177 7.50 21.97 2.44
CA LEU A 177 8.04 22.48 1.18
C LEU A 177 6.99 22.51 0.06
N MET A 178 6.17 21.47 -0.08
CA MET A 178 5.10 21.41 -1.07
C MET A 178 4.02 22.47 -0.80
N GLY A 179 3.66 22.71 0.46
CA GLY A 179 2.73 23.78 0.83
C GLY A 179 3.24 25.16 0.41
N VAL A 180 4.49 25.48 0.75
CA VAL A 180 5.13 26.75 0.37
C VAL A 180 5.25 26.90 -1.14
N VAL A 181 5.76 25.88 -1.84
CA VAL A 181 6.03 25.96 -3.28
C VAL A 181 4.74 25.99 -4.11
N PHE A 182 3.81 25.06 -3.90
CA PHE A 182 2.59 24.99 -4.73
C PHE A 182 1.58 26.11 -4.46
N THR A 183 1.69 26.82 -3.33
CA THR A 183 0.81 27.96 -3.03
C THR A 183 1.51 29.33 -3.08
N ALA A 184 2.73 29.38 -3.62
CA ALA A 184 3.56 30.60 -3.69
C ALA A 184 3.70 31.32 -2.33
N GLY A 185 3.91 30.55 -1.25
CA GLY A 185 4.11 31.04 0.10
C GLY A 185 2.84 31.35 0.91
N LYS A 186 1.64 31.15 0.35
CA LYS A 186 0.36 31.36 1.06
C LYS A 186 0.15 30.40 2.23
N LEU A 187 0.36 29.10 2.00
CA LEU A 187 0.37 28.09 3.05
C LEU A 187 1.81 27.75 3.41
N TRP A 188 2.13 27.61 4.69
CA TRP A 188 3.40 27.01 5.12
C TRP A 188 3.26 25.51 5.38
N PHE A 189 2.03 25.02 5.57
CA PHE A 189 1.72 23.61 5.76
C PHE A 189 0.50 23.20 4.94
N MET A 190 0.66 22.20 4.07
CA MET A 190 -0.41 21.68 3.22
C MET A 190 -0.37 20.14 3.22
N ASN A 191 -0.98 19.54 4.25
CA ASN A 191 -1.09 18.08 4.34
C ASN A 191 -2.24 17.57 3.45
N ALA A 192 -1.88 17.26 2.21
CA ALA A 192 -2.73 16.60 1.23
C ALA A 192 -2.74 15.06 1.34
N VAL A 193 -1.82 14.45 2.12
CA VAL A 193 -1.85 13.05 2.66
C VAL A 193 -0.49 12.65 3.28
N LEU A 194 0.63 13.22 2.82
CA LEU A 194 1.97 12.70 3.17
C LEU A 194 2.28 12.74 4.66
N PHE A 195 1.79 13.75 5.40
CA PHE A 195 2.02 13.87 6.83
C PHE A 195 1.24 12.81 7.62
N SER A 196 0.04 12.43 7.17
CA SER A 196 -0.66 11.22 7.66
C SER A 196 0.23 10.00 7.47
N LEU A 197 0.59 9.68 6.22
CA LEU A 197 1.43 8.50 5.91
C LEU A 197 2.78 8.51 6.64
N ALA A 198 3.38 9.68 6.89
CA ALA A 198 4.62 9.84 7.64
C ALA A 198 4.46 9.42 9.12
N ILE A 199 3.40 9.91 9.76
CA ILE A 199 3.05 9.61 11.15
C ILE A 199 2.53 8.17 11.29
N ASP A 200 1.64 7.74 10.41
CA ASP A 200 1.03 6.40 10.42
C ASP A 200 2.07 5.30 10.18
N TYR A 201 3.06 5.56 9.31
CA TYR A 201 4.23 4.68 9.15
C TYR A 201 5.08 4.58 10.42
N PHE A 202 5.25 5.70 11.15
CA PHE A 202 5.97 5.73 12.41
C PHE A 202 5.21 5.02 13.53
N LEU A 203 3.91 5.29 13.71
CA LEU A 203 3.05 4.68 14.71
C LEU A 203 2.89 3.16 14.48
N ALA A 204 2.64 2.73 13.24
CA ALA A 204 2.62 1.30 12.91
C ALA A 204 4.01 0.65 13.12
N GLY A 205 5.10 1.40 12.87
CA GLY A 205 6.47 0.97 13.17
C GLY A 205 6.74 0.75 14.66
N LEU A 206 6.27 1.66 15.52
CA LEU A 206 6.32 1.50 16.97
C LEU A 206 5.45 0.33 17.44
N LEU A 207 4.23 0.20 16.92
CA LEU A 207 3.31 -0.89 17.26
C LEU A 207 3.88 -2.26 16.89
N TRP A 208 4.52 -2.38 15.71
CA TRP A 208 5.25 -3.59 15.34
C TRP A 208 6.39 -3.91 16.32
N LEU A 209 7.13 -2.88 16.76
CA LEU A 209 8.23 -3.05 17.72
C LEU A 209 7.75 -3.48 19.10
N VAL A 210 6.65 -2.92 19.61
CA VAL A 210 5.99 -3.36 20.84
C VAL A 210 5.64 -4.85 20.73
N ILE A 211 4.88 -5.21 19.71
CA ILE A 211 4.46 -6.60 19.44
C ILE A 211 5.66 -7.53 19.35
N SER A 212 6.74 -7.15 18.64
CA SER A 212 7.95 -7.96 18.49
C SER A 212 8.68 -8.27 19.81
N LYS A 213 8.42 -7.49 20.87
CA LYS A 213 8.96 -7.70 22.22
C LYS A 213 7.96 -8.38 23.16
N THR A 214 6.69 -8.03 23.09
CA THR A 214 5.65 -8.61 23.97
C THR A 214 5.24 -10.01 23.54
N GLU A 215 5.34 -10.36 22.25
CA GLU A 215 5.02 -11.69 21.74
C GLU A 215 5.92 -12.79 22.35
N PRO A 216 7.27 -12.67 22.37
CA PRO A 216 8.14 -13.60 23.10
C PRO A 216 8.01 -13.55 24.62
N ALA A 217 7.81 -12.36 25.21
CA ALA A 217 7.66 -12.23 26.67
C ALA A 217 6.39 -12.95 27.17
N LEU A 218 5.29 -12.87 26.42
CA LEU A 218 4.05 -13.59 26.70
C LEU A 218 4.17 -15.10 26.43
N GLN A 219 5.05 -15.53 25.51
CA GLN A 219 5.36 -16.95 25.30
C GLN A 219 6.05 -17.54 26.54
N GLN A 220 7.13 -16.90 27.00
CA GLN A 220 7.87 -17.30 28.21
C GLN A 220 6.99 -17.26 29.46
N LEU A 221 6.07 -16.30 29.56
CA LEU A 221 5.07 -16.28 30.63
C LEU A 221 4.11 -17.47 30.49
N GLY A 222 3.55 -17.70 29.31
CA GLY A 222 2.62 -18.79 29.03
C GLY A 222 3.19 -20.17 29.34
N GLU A 223 4.45 -20.42 28.99
CA GLU A 223 5.18 -21.66 29.33
C GLU A 223 5.27 -21.92 30.85
N ARG A 224 5.26 -20.87 31.67
CA ARG A 224 5.29 -20.98 33.14
C ARG A 224 3.92 -21.27 33.78
N TRP A 225 2.81 -21.00 33.07
CA TRP A 225 1.44 -21.20 33.58
C TRP A 225 0.68 -22.35 32.90
N LEU A 226 1.11 -22.80 31.71
CA LEU A 226 0.49 -23.92 31.00
C LEU A 226 0.97 -25.26 31.59
N PRO A 227 0.07 -26.13 32.08
CA PRO A 227 0.46 -27.44 32.60
C PRO A 227 1.08 -28.32 31.52
N GLU A 228 2.22 -28.94 31.84
CA GLU A 228 2.95 -29.83 30.93
C GLU A 228 2.27 -31.20 30.84
N PHE A 229 1.34 -31.33 29.89
CA PHE A 229 0.71 -32.60 29.55
C PHE A 229 1.64 -33.47 28.71
N THR A 230 2.52 -34.20 29.38
CA THR A 230 3.34 -35.27 28.82
C THR A 230 2.47 -36.51 28.56
N GLU A 231 2.28 -36.87 27.31
CA GLU A 231 1.68 -38.17 26.97
C GLU A 231 2.70 -39.30 27.16
N PRO A 232 2.28 -40.52 27.56
CA PRO A 232 3.16 -41.68 27.56
C PRO A 232 3.68 -41.92 26.14
N ALA A 233 4.97 -42.28 26.03
CA ALA A 233 5.66 -42.35 24.74
C ALA A 233 5.09 -43.47 23.86
N VAL A 234 4.30 -43.10 22.84
CA VAL A 234 3.82 -44.02 21.81
C VAL A 234 4.99 -44.44 20.92
N THR A 235 5.53 -45.63 21.18
CA THR A 235 6.62 -46.26 20.42
C THR A 235 6.14 -46.70 19.05
N GLN A 236 6.17 -45.79 18.06
CA GLN A 236 6.04 -46.18 16.66
C GLN A 236 7.26 -47.03 16.24
N PRO A 237 7.06 -48.22 15.65
CA PRO A 237 8.17 -49.05 15.18
C PRO A 237 8.88 -48.40 13.99
N LEU A 238 10.21 -48.37 14.05
CA LEU A 238 11.06 -47.72 13.05
C LEU A 238 11.09 -48.51 11.73
N LEU A 239 10.41 -47.99 10.70
CA LEU A 239 10.58 -48.44 9.31
C LEU A 239 11.48 -47.47 8.54
N ASN A 240 12.72 -47.90 8.30
CA ASN A 240 13.73 -47.40 7.36
C ASN A 240 14.11 -45.89 7.36
N GLY A 241 15.41 -45.65 7.50
CA GLY A 241 16.09 -44.59 6.73
C GLY A 241 16.06 -43.18 7.31
N SER A 242 17.00 -42.91 8.22
CA SER A 242 17.65 -41.59 8.39
C SER A 242 16.77 -40.34 8.20
N ARG A 243 15.93 -40.02 9.19
CA ARG A 243 15.51 -38.64 9.45
C ARG A 243 16.25 -38.10 10.67
N SER A 244 16.64 -36.82 10.62
CA SER A 244 17.25 -36.18 11.77
C SER A 244 16.27 -36.13 12.93
N ILE A 245 16.78 -36.33 14.15
CA ILE A 245 15.98 -36.21 15.37
C ILE A 245 15.72 -34.73 15.60
N ALA A 246 14.63 -34.23 15.01
CA ALA A 246 14.02 -32.99 15.44
C ALA A 246 13.48 -33.23 16.85
N THR A 247 14.13 -32.63 17.86
CA THR A 247 13.65 -32.68 19.25
C THR A 247 12.21 -32.14 19.29
N PRO A 248 11.23 -32.92 19.79
CA PRO A 248 9.85 -32.48 19.80
C PRO A 248 9.73 -31.27 20.74
N THR A 249 9.29 -30.14 20.20
CA THR A 249 8.95 -28.98 21.04
C THR A 249 7.81 -29.37 21.98
N PRO A 250 7.89 -29.03 23.29
CA PRO A 250 6.82 -29.37 24.22
C PRO A 250 5.46 -28.85 23.72
N ARG A 251 4.41 -29.68 23.89
CA ARG A 251 3.04 -29.26 23.51
C ARG A 251 2.61 -27.99 24.25
N ALA A 252 3.18 -27.72 25.44
CA ALA A 252 3.04 -26.47 26.18
C ALA A 252 3.61 -25.27 25.39
N THR A 253 4.90 -25.29 25.01
CA THR A 253 5.56 -24.30 24.15
C THR A 253 4.77 -24.02 22.86
N ALA A 254 4.34 -25.08 22.16
CA ALA A 254 3.57 -24.95 20.93
C ALA A 254 2.22 -24.23 21.16
N ARG A 255 1.54 -24.51 22.27
CA ARG A 255 0.30 -23.82 22.70
C ARG A 255 0.57 -22.37 23.12
N ALA A 256 1.60 -22.10 23.91
CA ALA A 256 1.99 -20.75 24.34
C ALA A 256 2.29 -19.84 23.14
N ASN A 257 3.05 -20.35 22.16
CA ASN A 257 3.35 -19.67 20.90
C ASN A 257 2.09 -19.33 20.11
N THR A 258 1.18 -20.29 19.99
CA THR A 258 -0.10 -20.12 19.29
C THR A 258 -0.99 -19.09 19.98
N ILE A 259 -1.17 -19.19 21.31
CA ILE A 259 -2.00 -18.26 22.11
C ILE A 259 -1.44 -16.83 22.03
N SER A 260 -0.13 -16.64 22.22
CA SER A 260 0.51 -15.32 22.14
C SER A 260 0.33 -14.69 20.75
N TRP A 261 0.52 -15.46 19.67
CA TRP A 261 0.34 -14.98 18.30
C TRP A 261 -1.11 -14.53 18.02
N HIS A 262 -2.10 -15.35 18.42
CA HIS A 262 -3.52 -15.01 18.28
C HIS A 262 -3.90 -13.78 19.10
N LEU A 263 -3.46 -13.67 20.36
CA LEU A 263 -3.79 -12.53 21.22
C LEU A 263 -3.26 -11.21 20.63
N HIS A 264 -2.01 -11.18 20.18
CA HIS A 264 -1.44 -9.98 19.56
C HIS A 264 -2.12 -9.61 18.22
N ASN A 265 -2.65 -10.59 17.47
CA ASN A 265 -3.45 -10.31 16.27
C ASN A 265 -4.87 -9.82 16.61
N LEU A 266 -5.48 -10.32 17.68
CA LEU A 266 -6.76 -9.84 18.19
C LEU A 266 -6.65 -8.41 18.75
N VAL A 267 -5.55 -8.08 19.43
CA VAL A 267 -5.24 -6.71 19.86
C VAL A 267 -5.09 -5.77 18.65
N LEU A 268 -4.40 -6.18 17.58
CA LEU A 268 -4.34 -5.39 16.34
C LEU A 268 -5.71 -5.18 15.71
N LEU A 269 -6.56 -6.21 15.68
CA LEU A 269 -7.93 -6.10 15.13
C LEU A 269 -8.81 -5.16 15.98
N ALA A 270 -8.75 -5.29 17.30
CA ALA A 270 -9.46 -4.41 18.23
C ALA A 270 -8.99 -2.95 18.12
N LEU A 271 -7.68 -2.72 18.02
CA LEU A 271 -7.13 -1.37 17.80
C LEU A 271 -7.57 -0.79 16.44
N ALA A 272 -7.59 -1.60 15.37
CA ALA A 272 -8.07 -1.15 14.06
C ALA A 272 -9.57 -0.77 14.10
N ALA A 273 -10.39 -1.49 14.86
CA ALA A 273 -11.79 -1.13 15.09
C ALA A 273 -11.94 0.15 15.93
N VAL A 274 -11.29 0.24 17.09
CA VAL A 274 -11.33 1.45 17.94
C VAL A 274 -10.87 2.70 17.18
N THR A 275 -9.83 2.57 16.35
CA THR A 275 -9.27 3.69 15.56
C THR A 275 -9.99 3.98 14.23
N ILE A 276 -11.12 3.34 13.95
CA ILE A 276 -12.09 3.83 12.95
C ILE A 276 -13.37 4.34 13.63
N TRP A 277 -13.86 3.67 14.67
CA TRP A 277 -15.01 4.15 15.45
C TRP A 277 -14.76 5.48 16.15
N TRP A 278 -13.51 5.80 16.54
CA TRP A 278 -13.21 7.10 17.16
C TRP A 278 -13.44 8.30 16.25
N ASN A 279 -13.52 8.14 14.92
CA ASN A 279 -13.87 9.22 14.00
C ASN A 279 -15.34 9.64 14.17
N ILE A 280 -16.19 8.71 14.65
CA ILE A 280 -17.58 8.95 15.00
C ILE A 280 -17.69 9.51 16.42
N TRP A 281 -16.95 8.94 17.39
CA TRP A 281 -16.95 9.44 18.77
C TRP A 281 -16.35 10.84 18.94
N LEU A 282 -15.51 11.29 17.99
CA LEU A 282 -14.93 12.63 17.95
C LEU A 282 -15.65 13.56 16.95
N SER A 283 -16.65 13.07 16.19
CA SER A 283 -17.52 13.92 15.38
C SER A 283 -18.38 14.81 16.31
N PRO A 284 -18.47 16.14 16.09
CA PRO A 284 -19.27 17.03 16.93
C PRO A 284 -20.74 16.62 17.06
N ASN A 285 -21.29 16.01 16.00
CA ASN A 285 -22.68 15.57 15.92
C ASN A 285 -22.80 14.03 15.86
N SER A 286 -21.71 13.28 16.10
CA SER A 286 -21.63 11.82 15.87
C SER A 286 -22.10 11.38 14.47
N GLY A 287 -21.91 12.21 13.44
CA GLY A 287 -22.36 11.91 12.07
C GLY A 287 -23.80 12.29 11.72
N HIS A 288 -24.56 12.90 12.63
CA HIS A 288 -25.97 13.26 12.39
C HIS A 288 -26.14 14.68 11.82
N CYS A 289 -26.87 14.79 10.71
CA CYS A 289 -27.44 16.06 10.26
C CYS A 289 -28.74 16.35 11.02
N GLN A 290 -28.82 17.52 11.66
CA GLN A 290 -30.05 18.03 12.25
C GLN A 290 -31.01 18.52 11.14
N ALA A 291 -32.31 18.45 11.39
CA ALA A 291 -33.27 19.31 10.71
C ALA A 291 -33.03 20.77 11.12
N GLU A 292 -33.37 21.73 10.25
CA GLU A 292 -32.76 23.07 10.23
C GLU A 292 -33.04 23.97 11.46
N ASP A 293 -33.91 23.56 12.39
CA ASP A 293 -34.36 24.34 13.57
C ASP A 293 -33.66 24.04 14.92
N VAL A 294 -32.85 22.98 15.03
CA VAL A 294 -32.26 22.58 16.33
C VAL A 294 -30.92 23.27 16.58
N LYS A 295 -30.89 24.18 17.58
CA LYS A 295 -29.63 24.79 18.06
C LYS A 295 -28.63 23.70 18.45
N PRO A 296 -27.34 23.81 18.08
CA PRO A 296 -26.37 22.75 18.27
C PRO A 296 -26.24 22.38 19.76
N VAL A 297 -26.55 21.12 20.07
CA VAL A 297 -26.23 20.52 21.38
C VAL A 297 -24.73 20.68 21.59
N ALA A 298 -24.35 21.19 22.77
CA ALA A 298 -23.06 21.84 22.98
C ALA A 298 -21.87 21.02 22.46
N ALA A 299 -21.21 21.53 21.41
CA ALA A 299 -19.96 20.99 20.91
C ALA A 299 -18.95 20.97 22.08
N MET A 300 -18.62 19.78 22.57
CA MET A 300 -17.97 19.59 23.87
C MET A 300 -16.49 20.01 23.83
N SER A 301 -16.26 21.32 23.85
CA SER A 301 -14.95 21.99 23.88
C SER A 301 -13.89 21.31 23.01
N LEU A 302 -14.14 21.23 21.70
CA LEU A 302 -13.06 20.92 20.74
C LEU A 302 -11.85 21.81 21.07
N PRO A 303 -10.65 21.26 21.33
CA PRO A 303 -9.50 22.07 21.71
C PRO A 303 -9.23 23.12 20.65
N GLN A 304 -9.35 24.41 20.98
CA GLN A 304 -9.16 25.51 20.01
C GLN A 304 -7.73 25.57 19.46
N ASN A 305 -6.79 24.84 20.05
CA ASN A 305 -5.42 24.74 19.60
C ASN A 305 -5.30 23.82 18.37
N THR A 306 -4.98 24.43 17.22
CA THR A 306 -4.60 23.80 15.94
C THR A 306 -3.65 22.60 16.10
N ALA A 307 -2.70 22.67 17.03
CA ALA A 307 -1.71 21.62 17.27
C ALA A 307 -2.29 20.33 17.91
N VAL A 308 -3.50 20.38 18.48
CA VAL A 308 -4.25 19.21 18.96
C VAL A 308 -5.27 18.76 17.91
N GLN A 309 -5.95 19.70 17.25
CA GLN A 309 -6.92 19.37 16.19
C GLN A 309 -6.29 18.60 15.03
N ILE A 310 -5.04 18.91 14.64
CA ILE A 310 -4.40 18.40 13.42
C ILE A 310 -4.24 16.87 13.38
N TRP A 311 -4.33 16.22 14.54
CA TRP A 311 -4.23 14.76 14.67
C TRP A 311 -5.54 14.04 14.34
N PHE A 312 -6.69 14.66 14.62
CA PHE A 312 -8.02 14.04 14.57
C PHE A 312 -8.99 14.69 13.57
N HIS A 313 -8.89 16.01 13.37
CA HIS A 313 -9.84 16.81 12.61
C HIS A 313 -9.18 17.51 11.42
N ILE A 314 -10.00 17.79 10.40
CA ILE A 314 -9.58 18.56 9.24
C ILE A 314 -9.41 20.02 9.64
N ILE A 315 -8.29 20.61 9.21
CA ILE A 315 -7.95 22.01 9.46
C ILE A 315 -7.90 22.73 8.13
N GLN A 316 -8.63 23.85 8.04
CA GLN A 316 -8.50 24.83 6.97
C GLN A 316 -8.42 26.21 7.61
N THR A 317 -7.24 26.84 7.49
CA THR A 317 -6.94 28.19 7.94
C THR A 317 -6.14 28.91 6.86
N GLU A 318 -5.98 30.23 6.97
CA GLU A 318 -5.23 31.05 5.99
C GLU A 318 -3.79 30.57 5.72
N ARG A 319 -3.19 29.83 6.66
CA ARG A 319 -1.76 29.47 6.66
C ARG A 319 -1.49 27.96 6.74
N VAL A 320 -2.48 27.17 7.18
CA VAL A 320 -2.40 25.71 7.37
C VAL A 320 -3.63 25.04 6.78
N ILE A 321 -3.42 24.10 5.87
CA ILE A 321 -4.44 23.13 5.43
C ILE A 321 -3.97 21.71 5.77
N SER A 322 -4.84 20.92 6.38
CA SER A 322 -4.64 19.50 6.65
C SER A 322 -5.95 18.75 6.47
N VAL A 323 -6.08 17.99 5.38
CA VAL A 323 -7.31 17.22 5.04
C VAL A 323 -7.18 15.71 5.32
N PHE A 324 -6.03 15.27 5.81
CA PHE A 324 -5.77 13.90 6.28
C PHE A 324 -5.20 13.91 7.71
N PRO A 325 -6.05 13.98 8.76
CA PRO A 325 -5.59 13.99 10.15
C PRO A 325 -5.03 12.60 10.50
N PRO A 326 -3.75 12.45 10.91
CA PRO A 326 -3.11 11.13 10.99
C PRO A 326 -3.90 10.07 11.75
N LEU A 327 -4.38 10.39 12.95
CA LEU A 327 -5.07 9.42 13.80
C LEU A 327 -6.42 8.97 13.21
N ALA A 328 -7.05 9.79 12.36
CA ALA A 328 -8.26 9.40 11.65
C ALA A 328 -8.02 8.33 10.56
N TRP A 329 -6.77 8.12 10.11
CA TRP A 329 -6.39 7.14 9.08
C TRP A 329 -5.57 5.96 9.65
N LEU A 330 -5.24 5.98 10.94
CA LEU A 330 -4.39 4.98 11.60
C LEU A 330 -4.95 3.55 11.52
N SER A 331 -6.26 3.37 11.54
CA SER A 331 -6.95 2.07 11.43
C SER A 331 -6.52 1.25 10.20
N PHE A 332 -6.37 1.91 9.05
CA PHE A 332 -5.90 1.29 7.81
C PHE A 332 -4.44 0.80 7.94
N ALA A 333 -3.57 1.55 8.63
CA ALA A 333 -2.19 1.16 8.86
C ALA A 333 -2.08 -0.03 9.83
N ILE A 334 -2.90 -0.06 10.87
CA ILE A 334 -2.98 -1.18 11.84
C ILE A 334 -3.53 -2.44 11.15
N LEU A 335 -4.58 -2.33 10.34
CA LEU A 335 -5.12 -3.44 9.54
C LEU A 335 -4.09 -3.96 8.52
N GLY A 336 -3.35 -3.07 7.87
CA GLY A 336 -2.23 -3.42 7.00
C GLY A 336 -1.12 -4.17 7.73
N LEU A 337 -0.77 -3.72 8.94
CA LEU A 337 0.23 -4.36 9.79
C LEU A 337 -0.20 -5.78 10.21
N LEU A 338 -1.47 -5.95 10.59
CA LEU A 338 -2.10 -7.24 10.88
C LEU A 338 -2.03 -8.17 9.66
N TYR A 339 -2.52 -7.73 8.52
CA TYR A 339 -2.50 -8.51 7.27
C TYR A 339 -1.07 -8.91 6.86
N GLY A 340 -0.10 -7.99 7.01
CA GLY A 340 1.31 -8.27 6.82
C GLY A 340 1.89 -9.32 7.78
N ARG A 341 1.42 -9.40 9.05
CA ARG A 341 1.77 -10.50 9.97
C ARG A 341 1.13 -11.82 9.57
N LEU A 342 -0.14 -11.82 9.15
CA LEU A 342 -0.87 -13.02 8.71
C LEU A 342 -0.19 -13.68 7.50
N LEU A 343 0.13 -12.91 6.45
CA LEU A 343 0.90 -13.37 5.28
C LEU A 343 2.32 -13.87 5.61
N MET A 344 2.80 -13.58 6.81
CA MET A 344 4.15 -13.92 7.28
C MET A 344 4.19 -15.11 8.24
N ALA A 345 3.04 -15.69 8.61
CA ALA A 345 2.96 -16.89 9.43
C ALA A 345 3.70 -18.08 8.78
N HIS A 346 4.37 -18.92 9.60
CA HIS A 346 5.29 -19.95 9.09
C HIS A 346 4.61 -21.18 8.47
N SER A 347 3.28 -21.29 8.48
CA SER A 347 2.53 -22.51 8.13
C SER A 347 1.43 -22.34 7.07
N SER A 348 1.17 -21.11 6.58
CA SER A 348 0.07 -20.86 5.64
C SER A 348 0.42 -21.29 4.22
N SER A 349 -0.40 -22.15 3.60
CA SER A 349 -0.24 -22.46 2.18
C SER A 349 -0.62 -21.27 1.29
N PRO A 350 -0.13 -21.19 0.03
CA PRO A 350 -0.55 -20.15 -0.91
C PRO A 350 -2.07 -20.15 -1.19
N VAL A 351 -2.72 -21.32 -1.10
CA VAL A 351 -4.19 -21.43 -1.23
C VAL A 351 -4.87 -20.84 0.02
N THR A 352 -4.38 -21.18 1.21
CA THR A 352 -4.88 -20.62 2.48
C THR A 352 -4.83 -19.09 2.48
N ILE A 353 -3.70 -18.51 2.05
CA ILE A 353 -3.51 -17.05 1.93
C ILE A 353 -4.59 -16.42 1.03
N LYS A 354 -4.84 -16.99 -0.15
CA LYS A 354 -5.86 -16.48 -1.08
C LYS A 354 -7.27 -16.59 -0.49
N CYS A 355 -7.61 -17.75 0.06
CA CYS A 355 -8.93 -17.97 0.69
C CYS A 355 -9.16 -17.03 1.88
N THR A 356 -8.16 -16.81 2.74
CA THR A 356 -8.25 -15.84 3.85
C THR A 356 -8.38 -14.40 3.35
N THR A 357 -7.69 -14.03 2.27
CA THR A 357 -7.79 -12.67 1.69
C THR A 357 -9.16 -12.42 1.06
N ILE A 358 -9.71 -13.41 0.34
CA ILE A 358 -11.06 -13.36 -0.23
C ILE A 358 -12.11 -13.32 0.90
N LEU A 359 -11.98 -14.18 1.92
CA LEU A 359 -12.89 -14.20 3.08
C LEU A 359 -12.87 -12.86 3.84
N ALA A 360 -11.70 -12.23 3.98
CA ALA A 360 -11.59 -10.90 4.57
C ALA A 360 -12.28 -9.83 3.69
N ALA A 361 -12.08 -9.87 2.36
CA ALA A 361 -12.77 -8.97 1.43
C ALA A 361 -14.30 -9.13 1.50
N SER A 362 -14.81 -10.37 1.51
CA SER A 362 -16.23 -10.66 1.69
C SER A 362 -16.77 -10.26 3.06
N GLY A 363 -15.97 -10.40 4.13
CA GLY A 363 -16.33 -9.93 5.47
C GLY A 363 -16.46 -8.41 5.55
N PHE A 364 -15.57 -7.67 4.88
CA PHE A 364 -15.69 -6.22 4.75
C PHE A 364 -16.84 -5.79 3.84
N ALA A 365 -17.12 -6.52 2.76
CA ALA A 365 -18.29 -6.27 1.92
C ALA A 365 -19.59 -6.49 2.70
N LEU A 366 -19.68 -7.56 3.51
CA LEU A 366 -20.80 -7.80 4.40
C LEU A 366 -20.92 -6.69 5.46
N LEU A 367 -19.81 -6.28 6.09
CA LEU A 367 -19.82 -5.16 7.05
C LEU A 367 -20.40 -3.88 6.43
N PHE A 368 -20.02 -3.56 5.18
CA PHE A 368 -20.57 -2.42 4.45
C PHE A 368 -22.08 -2.56 4.16
N VAL A 369 -22.55 -3.74 3.76
CA VAL A 369 -24.00 -4.00 3.60
C VAL A 369 -24.71 -3.82 4.95
N LEU A 370 -24.10 -4.25 6.06
CA LEU A 370 -24.68 -4.10 7.39
C LEU A 370 -24.74 -2.63 7.85
N THR A 371 -23.72 -1.80 7.60
CA THR A 371 -23.78 -0.36 7.94
C THR A 371 -24.86 0.38 7.15
N ARG A 372 -25.18 -0.08 5.92
CA ARG A 372 -26.30 0.44 5.10
C ARG A 372 -27.67 -0.01 5.61
N LEU A 373 -27.84 -1.29 5.95
CA LEU A 373 -29.13 -1.84 6.41
C LEU A 373 -29.51 -1.40 7.83
N PHE A 374 -28.54 -1.26 8.73
CA PHE A 374 -28.78 -1.10 10.17
C PHE A 374 -28.36 0.27 10.75
N HIS A 375 -28.09 1.28 9.90
CA HIS A 375 -27.79 2.67 10.33
C HIS A 375 -26.74 2.78 11.45
N PHE A 376 -25.61 2.07 11.31
CA PHE A 376 -24.48 2.19 12.23
C PHE A 376 -23.17 2.45 11.47
N GLY A 377 -22.25 3.16 12.12
CA GLY A 377 -20.90 3.32 11.58
C GLY A 377 -20.77 4.35 10.46
N ASN A 378 -21.78 5.20 10.24
CA ASN A 378 -21.83 6.20 9.19
C ASN A 378 -21.63 7.62 9.76
N LEU A 379 -20.94 8.49 9.02
CA LEU A 379 -20.89 9.94 9.29
C LEU A 379 -21.80 10.71 8.33
N SER A 380 -23.05 10.25 8.20
CA SER A 380 -24.04 10.80 7.26
C SER A 380 -25.50 10.48 7.65
N GLU A 381 -25.79 10.23 8.92
CA GLU A 381 -27.15 9.90 9.35
C GLU A 381 -28.08 11.12 9.24
N SER A 382 -29.22 10.94 8.57
CA SER A 382 -30.16 12.01 8.16
C SER A 382 -29.58 13.08 7.22
N CYS A 383 -28.40 12.84 6.63
CA CYS A 383 -27.72 13.82 5.77
C CYS A 383 -28.08 13.72 4.28
N LEU A 384 -28.63 12.61 3.80
CA LEU A 384 -29.05 12.48 2.40
C LEU A 384 -30.43 13.10 2.21
N GLN A 385 -30.47 14.23 1.49
CA GLN A 385 -31.67 15.02 1.24
C GLN A 385 -31.81 15.26 -0.28
N THR A 386 -31.55 14.23 -1.07
CA THR A 386 -31.67 14.29 -2.53
C THR A 386 -33.09 13.94 -2.98
N GLU A 387 -33.36 14.12 -4.28
CA GLU A 387 -34.64 13.77 -4.91
C GLU A 387 -35.08 12.33 -4.56
N ASP A 388 -34.13 11.39 -4.48
CA ASP A 388 -34.35 9.99 -4.09
C ASP A 388 -34.99 9.86 -2.70
N GLN A 389 -34.53 10.64 -1.71
CA GLN A 389 -35.08 10.63 -0.35
C GLN A 389 -36.38 11.43 -0.24
N THR A 390 -36.52 12.55 -0.96
CA THR A 390 -37.75 13.36 -0.94
C THR A 390 -38.93 12.63 -1.60
N THR A 391 -38.67 11.73 -2.54
CA THR A 391 -39.69 10.89 -3.19
C THR A 391 -40.06 9.65 -2.38
N HIS A 392 -39.21 9.23 -1.44
CA HIS A 392 -39.41 8.05 -0.59
C HIS A 392 -39.31 8.39 0.92
N PRO A 393 -40.13 9.31 1.44
CA PRO A 393 -40.05 9.75 2.83
C PRO A 393 -40.31 8.60 3.81
N GLY A 394 -39.45 8.48 4.83
CA GLY A 394 -39.52 7.41 5.83
C GLY A 394 -38.85 6.09 5.42
N LEU A 395 -38.35 5.96 4.19
CA LEU A 395 -37.46 4.87 3.81
C LEU A 395 -36.08 5.04 4.50
N ASN A 396 -35.35 3.94 4.71
CA ASN A 396 -33.91 4.00 5.00
C ASN A 396 -33.21 4.82 3.90
N GLN A 397 -32.59 5.93 4.28
CA GLN A 397 -31.98 6.89 3.33
C GLN A 397 -30.97 6.23 2.38
N TYR A 398 -30.24 5.21 2.81
CA TYR A 398 -29.23 4.50 2.03
C TYR A 398 -29.83 3.50 1.03
N LEU A 399 -31.12 3.18 1.14
CA LEU A 399 -31.84 2.26 0.24
C LEU A 399 -32.69 2.98 -0.81
N ALA A 400 -32.76 4.31 -0.77
CA ALA A 400 -33.55 5.11 -1.72
C ALA A 400 -33.03 5.05 -3.16
N SER A 401 -31.72 4.86 -3.36
CA SER A 401 -31.11 4.69 -4.69
C SER A 401 -29.74 3.99 -4.61
N PRO A 402 -29.21 3.46 -5.73
CA PRO A 402 -27.85 2.92 -5.78
C PRO A 402 -26.77 3.94 -5.38
N GLN A 403 -26.96 5.23 -5.72
CA GLN A 403 -26.10 6.32 -5.29
C GLN A 403 -26.15 6.51 -3.77
N SER A 404 -27.35 6.45 -3.19
CA SER A 404 -27.52 6.49 -1.72
C SER A 404 -26.87 5.29 -1.03
N PHE A 405 -26.90 4.12 -1.67
CA PHE A 405 -26.28 2.91 -1.14
C PHE A 405 -24.75 2.96 -1.16
N PHE A 406 -24.14 3.45 -2.25
CA PHE A 406 -22.69 3.54 -2.38
C PHE A 406 -22.09 4.84 -1.82
N TYR A 407 -22.89 5.79 -1.34
CA TYR A 407 -22.40 6.97 -0.65
C TYR A 407 -21.62 6.60 0.63
N ILE A 408 -20.50 7.26 0.86
CA ILE A 408 -19.58 7.05 1.99
C ILE A 408 -18.86 8.36 2.36
N THR A 409 -18.73 8.65 3.65
CA THR A 409 -18.05 9.85 4.16
C THR A 409 -16.55 9.59 4.28
N LYS A 410 -15.73 10.41 3.60
CA LYS A 410 -14.26 10.27 3.55
C LYS A 410 -13.55 11.11 4.62
N TYR A 411 -14.20 12.17 5.10
CA TYR A 411 -13.54 13.29 5.75
C TYR A 411 -14.21 13.67 7.09
N PRO A 412 -13.81 13.05 8.23
CA PRO A 412 -12.92 11.88 8.36
C PRO A 412 -13.57 10.57 7.87
N PRO A 413 -12.80 9.49 7.66
CA PRO A 413 -13.34 8.24 7.14
C PRO A 413 -14.19 7.52 8.20
N ASP A 414 -15.40 7.12 7.85
CA ASP A 414 -16.30 6.36 8.72
C ASP A 414 -16.13 4.83 8.58
N VAL A 415 -16.89 4.04 9.34
CA VAL A 415 -16.81 2.57 9.31
C VAL A 415 -17.28 2.01 7.97
N ALA A 416 -18.24 2.66 7.31
CA ALA A 416 -18.73 2.24 6.00
C ALA A 416 -17.70 2.52 4.89
N PHE A 417 -17.04 3.67 4.93
CA PHE A 417 -15.91 4.02 4.07
C PHE A 417 -14.73 3.06 4.27
N PHE A 418 -14.41 2.74 5.53
CA PHE A 418 -13.43 1.72 5.88
C PHE A 418 -13.81 0.34 5.33
N ALA A 419 -15.05 -0.11 5.54
CA ALA A 419 -15.54 -1.39 5.06
C ALA A 419 -15.57 -1.50 3.53
N PHE A 420 -16.19 -0.54 2.84
CA PHE A 420 -16.28 -0.51 1.37
C PHE A 420 -14.90 -0.52 0.73
N THR A 421 -14.02 0.39 1.14
CA THR A 421 -12.72 0.54 0.49
C THR A 421 -11.73 -0.55 0.86
N MET A 422 -11.85 -1.17 2.05
CA MET A 422 -11.05 -2.36 2.39
C MET A 422 -11.55 -3.62 1.67
N ALA A 423 -12.86 -3.78 1.47
CA ALA A 423 -13.39 -4.85 0.63
C ALA A 423 -12.82 -4.77 -0.80
N GLY A 424 -12.89 -3.58 -1.42
CA GLY A 424 -12.32 -3.32 -2.75
C GLY A 424 -10.80 -3.57 -2.81
N ASN A 425 -10.02 -3.04 -1.86
CA ASN A 425 -8.57 -3.22 -1.84
C ASN A 425 -8.15 -4.69 -1.62
N LEU A 426 -8.81 -5.43 -0.73
CA LEU A 426 -8.50 -6.84 -0.49
C LEU A 426 -8.94 -7.73 -1.67
N PHE A 427 -10.08 -7.44 -2.30
CA PHE A 427 -10.52 -8.13 -3.50
C PHE A 427 -9.53 -7.92 -4.67
N LEU A 428 -9.11 -6.67 -4.92
CA LEU A 428 -8.09 -6.38 -5.93
C LEU A 428 -6.75 -7.04 -5.61
N LEU A 429 -6.36 -7.11 -4.34
CA LEU A 429 -5.12 -7.78 -3.93
C LEU A 429 -5.18 -9.30 -4.16
N ALA A 430 -6.31 -9.94 -3.84
CA ALA A 430 -6.55 -11.35 -4.15
C ALA A 430 -6.56 -11.61 -5.66
N LEU A 431 -7.21 -10.75 -6.45
CA LEU A 431 -7.22 -10.82 -7.91
C LEU A 431 -5.80 -10.76 -8.49
N PHE A 432 -4.99 -9.79 -8.06
CA PHE A 432 -3.60 -9.67 -8.52
C PHE A 432 -2.68 -10.84 -8.07
N ASP A 433 -3.03 -11.54 -7.00
CA ASP A 433 -2.30 -12.74 -6.55
C ASP A 433 -2.79 -14.03 -7.24
N VAL A 434 -3.98 -14.04 -7.82
CA VAL A 434 -4.47 -15.13 -8.71
C VAL A 434 -3.80 -15.08 -10.08
N ILE A 435 -3.46 -13.90 -10.61
CA ILE A 435 -2.82 -13.75 -11.92
C ILE A 435 -1.42 -14.43 -11.94
N PRO A 436 -1.13 -15.34 -12.89
CA PRO A 436 0.17 -16.00 -12.99
C PRO A 436 1.32 -15.00 -13.20
N SER A 437 2.46 -15.20 -12.51
CA SER A 437 3.59 -14.24 -12.50
C SER A 437 4.13 -13.86 -13.89
N GLN A 438 4.00 -14.76 -14.87
CA GLN A 438 4.36 -14.60 -16.27
C GLN A 438 3.48 -13.55 -16.97
N VAL A 439 2.20 -13.49 -16.60
CA VAL A 439 1.23 -12.49 -17.06
C VAL A 439 1.40 -11.20 -16.26
N THR A 440 1.57 -11.28 -14.93
CA THR A 440 1.80 -10.10 -14.06
C THR A 440 2.97 -9.25 -14.55
N LYS A 441 4.07 -9.90 -14.98
CA LYS A 441 5.26 -9.23 -15.55
C LYS A 441 4.99 -8.43 -16.84
N ARG A 442 3.89 -8.68 -17.56
CA ARG A 442 3.51 -7.91 -18.76
C ARG A 442 2.88 -6.55 -18.44
N PHE A 443 2.35 -6.36 -17.24
CA PHE A 443 1.80 -5.07 -16.78
C PHE A 443 2.90 -4.10 -16.35
N THR A 444 3.84 -3.81 -17.26
CA THR A 444 5.04 -2.99 -17.01
C THR A 444 4.71 -1.60 -16.48
N LEU A 445 3.60 -0.99 -16.91
CA LEU A 445 3.11 0.31 -16.46
C LEU A 445 2.70 0.29 -14.98
N LEU A 446 1.83 -0.65 -14.58
CA LEU A 446 1.41 -0.80 -13.18
C LEU A 446 2.60 -1.18 -12.28
N LEU A 447 3.47 -2.09 -12.74
CA LEU A 447 4.68 -2.45 -12.02
C LEU A 447 5.68 -1.29 -11.90
N ALA A 448 5.79 -0.40 -12.89
CA ALA A 448 6.64 0.78 -12.80
C ALA A 448 6.14 1.71 -11.69
N TYR A 449 4.88 2.14 -11.75
CA TYR A 449 4.28 3.01 -10.72
C TYR A 449 4.31 2.36 -9.34
N GLY A 450 3.94 1.09 -9.23
CA GLY A 450 3.90 0.37 -7.95
C GLY A 450 5.25 0.25 -7.25
N LYS A 451 6.33 0.02 -8.03
CA LYS A 451 7.70 -0.02 -7.52
C LYS A 451 8.21 1.33 -7.02
N SER A 452 7.66 2.44 -7.50
CA SER A 452 8.08 3.82 -7.21
C SER A 452 6.91 4.72 -6.81
N ALA A 453 5.95 4.19 -6.05
CA ALA A 453 4.68 4.87 -5.82
C ALA A 453 4.82 6.22 -5.09
N LEU A 454 5.77 6.37 -4.16
CA LEU A 454 5.94 7.65 -3.48
C LEU A 454 6.75 8.66 -4.32
N PHE A 455 7.69 8.20 -5.16
CA PHE A 455 8.26 9.04 -6.22
C PHE A 455 7.19 9.52 -7.22
N PHE A 456 6.31 8.64 -7.71
CA PHE A 456 5.18 9.03 -8.58
C PHE A 456 4.25 10.01 -7.85
N TYR A 457 3.94 9.76 -6.58
CA TYR A 457 3.10 10.65 -5.78
C TYR A 457 3.67 12.10 -5.69
N LEU A 458 5.00 12.26 -5.63
CA LEU A 458 5.63 13.58 -5.67
C LEU A 458 5.67 14.13 -7.11
N ALA A 459 6.17 13.34 -8.06
CA ALA A 459 6.38 13.76 -9.44
C ALA A 459 5.09 14.14 -10.17
N HIS A 460 3.97 13.43 -9.94
CA HIS A 460 2.73 13.73 -10.65
C HIS A 460 2.18 15.11 -10.30
N GLN A 461 2.36 15.63 -9.08
CA GLN A 461 1.84 16.96 -8.71
C GLN A 461 2.61 18.06 -9.43
N VAL A 462 3.93 17.88 -9.57
CA VAL A 462 4.82 18.79 -10.31
C VAL A 462 4.53 18.80 -11.82
N VAL A 463 3.92 17.75 -12.37
CA VAL A 463 3.51 17.68 -13.79
C VAL A 463 2.03 18.10 -13.98
N LEU A 464 1.13 17.57 -13.15
CA LEU A 464 -0.31 17.70 -13.27
C LEU A 464 -0.81 19.11 -12.98
N PHE A 465 -0.39 19.74 -11.88
CA PHE A 465 -0.91 21.06 -11.53
C PHE A 465 -0.45 22.17 -12.49
N PRO A 466 0.81 22.22 -12.97
CA PRO A 466 1.20 23.18 -14.01
C PRO A 466 0.50 22.95 -15.35
N LEU A 467 0.34 21.69 -15.81
CA LEU A 467 -0.41 21.40 -17.04
C LEU A 467 -1.91 21.73 -16.89
N GLY A 468 -2.50 21.45 -15.72
CA GLY A 468 -3.86 21.85 -15.38
C GLY A 468 -4.05 23.36 -15.37
N ALA A 469 -3.10 24.11 -14.80
CA ALA A 469 -3.10 25.58 -14.83
C ALA A 469 -2.98 26.14 -16.26
N VAL A 470 -2.17 25.52 -17.12
CA VAL A 470 -2.10 25.88 -18.56
C VAL A 470 -3.46 25.64 -19.23
N LEU A 471 -4.09 24.48 -19.02
CA LEU A 471 -5.41 24.19 -19.60
C LEU A 471 -6.52 25.12 -19.04
N GLN A 472 -6.50 25.47 -17.75
CA GLN A 472 -7.38 26.50 -17.19
C GLN A 472 -7.13 27.88 -17.83
N SER A 473 -5.88 28.24 -18.14
CA SER A 473 -5.58 29.53 -18.79
C SER A 473 -5.98 29.61 -20.27
N LEU A 474 -6.16 28.47 -20.93
CA LEU A 474 -6.52 28.38 -22.36
C LEU A 474 -8.00 28.08 -22.62
N PHE A 475 -8.64 27.33 -21.72
CA PHE A 475 -10.00 26.79 -21.91
C PHE A 475 -10.90 26.93 -20.67
N GLY A 476 -10.42 27.60 -19.62
CA GLY A 476 -11.14 27.75 -18.36
C GLY A 476 -12.19 28.85 -18.39
N HIS A 477 -13.25 28.66 -17.62
CA HIS A 477 -14.26 29.67 -17.31
C HIS A 477 -14.46 29.77 -15.79
N GLU A 478 -15.06 30.87 -15.32
CA GLU A 478 -15.40 31.01 -13.90
C GLU A 478 -16.58 30.10 -13.51
N LEU A 479 -16.49 29.51 -12.32
CA LEU A 479 -17.48 28.60 -11.73
C LEU A 479 -18.22 29.27 -10.57
N ASP A 480 -19.44 28.81 -10.29
CA ASP A 480 -20.34 29.33 -9.23
C ASP A 480 -19.89 29.02 -7.78
N TYR A 481 -18.60 28.86 -7.53
CA TYR A 481 -18.04 28.72 -6.19
C TYR A 481 -16.65 29.35 -6.06
N LYS A 482 -16.29 29.75 -4.84
CA LYS A 482 -14.99 30.39 -4.56
C LYS A 482 -13.90 29.37 -4.28
N SER A 483 -12.70 29.63 -4.80
CA SER A 483 -11.49 28.84 -4.53
C SER A 483 -11.01 29.06 -3.09
N PRO A 484 -10.87 28.00 -2.26
CA PRO A 484 -10.42 28.13 -0.86
C PRO A 484 -9.01 28.74 -0.69
N ILE A 485 -8.18 28.75 -1.73
CA ILE A 485 -6.77 29.22 -1.69
C ILE A 485 -6.65 30.67 -2.21
N THR A 486 -7.68 31.23 -2.86
CA THR A 486 -7.62 32.57 -3.46
C THR A 486 -8.76 33.51 -3.06
N GLY A 487 -9.90 32.99 -2.57
CA GLY A 487 -11.10 33.77 -2.24
C GLY A 487 -11.85 34.34 -3.47
N LYS A 488 -11.28 34.19 -4.67
CA LYS A 488 -11.92 34.50 -5.96
C LYS A 488 -12.79 33.34 -6.42
N ASN A 489 -13.62 33.56 -7.43
CA ASN A 489 -14.31 32.50 -8.16
C ASN A 489 -13.29 31.46 -8.64
N ALA A 490 -13.65 30.18 -8.57
CA ALA A 490 -12.82 29.11 -9.11
C ALA A 490 -12.87 29.16 -10.64
N VAL A 491 -11.75 28.86 -11.30
CA VAL A 491 -11.69 28.68 -12.75
C VAL A 491 -11.60 27.19 -13.04
N GLY A 492 -12.36 26.69 -14.01
CA GLY A 492 -12.36 25.27 -14.35
C GLY A 492 -12.63 24.91 -15.81
N VAL A 493 -12.33 23.65 -16.12
CA VAL A 493 -12.45 23.05 -17.45
C VAL A 493 -13.29 21.78 -17.33
N GLU A 494 -14.61 21.90 -17.51
CA GLU A 494 -15.58 20.80 -17.41
C GLU A 494 -15.52 19.80 -18.58
N SER A 495 -14.67 20.04 -19.59
CA SER A 495 -14.51 19.14 -20.74
C SER A 495 -13.95 17.79 -20.33
N VAL A 496 -14.77 16.76 -20.42
CA VAL A 496 -14.43 15.34 -20.16
C VAL A 496 -13.23 14.88 -21.01
N TRP A 497 -13.09 15.41 -22.24
CA TRP A 497 -11.93 15.14 -23.10
C TRP A 497 -10.65 15.80 -22.60
N ALA A 498 -10.71 17.02 -22.07
CA ALA A 498 -9.57 17.68 -21.45
C ALA A 498 -9.16 16.96 -20.15
N TYR A 499 -10.14 16.51 -19.36
CA TYR A 499 -9.92 15.69 -18.16
C TYR A 499 -9.17 14.39 -18.48
N PHE A 500 -9.69 13.52 -19.34
CA PHE A 500 -9.01 12.26 -19.68
C PHE A 500 -7.70 12.49 -20.44
N GLY A 501 -7.64 13.51 -21.30
CA GLY A 501 -6.41 13.91 -22.02
C GLY A 501 -5.28 14.32 -21.08
N LEU A 502 -5.57 15.15 -20.07
CA LEU A 502 -4.59 15.57 -19.06
C LEU A 502 -4.11 14.36 -18.24
N CYS A 503 -5.04 13.54 -17.72
CA CYS A 503 -4.67 12.36 -16.93
C CYS A 503 -3.82 11.38 -17.76
N ALA A 504 -4.20 11.10 -19.00
CA ALA A 504 -3.44 10.22 -19.90
C ALA A 504 -2.04 10.78 -20.20
N SER A 505 -1.91 12.09 -20.43
CA SER A 505 -0.62 12.75 -20.66
C SER A 505 0.29 12.68 -19.43
N VAL A 506 -0.24 12.96 -18.24
CA VAL A 506 0.51 12.86 -16.97
C VAL A 506 1.00 11.43 -16.73
N LEU A 507 0.15 10.42 -16.97
CA LEU A 507 0.54 9.01 -16.89
C LEU A 507 1.64 8.66 -17.91
N ALA A 508 1.48 9.06 -19.17
CA ALA A 508 2.47 8.81 -20.23
C ALA A 508 3.85 9.41 -19.90
N ILE A 509 3.89 10.63 -19.33
CA ILE A 509 5.12 11.29 -18.87
C ILE A 509 5.76 10.56 -17.68
N LEU A 510 4.95 10.10 -16.71
CA LEU A 510 5.45 9.49 -15.48
C LEU A 510 5.88 8.04 -15.63
N TYR A 511 5.45 7.32 -16.67
CA TYR A 511 5.84 5.94 -16.93
C TYR A 511 7.37 5.75 -17.14
N PRO A 512 8.05 6.46 -18.06
CA PRO A 512 9.50 6.37 -18.19
C PRO A 512 10.25 6.90 -16.96
N LEU A 513 9.75 7.97 -16.32
CA LEU A 513 10.34 8.53 -15.09
C LEU A 513 10.30 7.52 -13.93
N SER A 514 9.17 6.83 -13.74
CA SER A 514 9.00 5.77 -12.73
C SER A 514 9.91 4.57 -13.00
N GLN A 515 10.06 4.17 -14.27
CA GLN A 515 11.04 3.14 -14.64
C GLN A 515 12.48 3.57 -14.34
N TRP A 516 12.88 4.77 -14.76
CA TRP A 516 14.22 5.33 -14.50
C TRP A 516 14.50 5.37 -12.99
N TYR A 517 13.57 5.91 -12.21
CA TYR A 517 13.73 6.02 -10.76
C TYR A 517 13.75 4.65 -10.07
N SER A 518 12.95 3.66 -10.52
CA SER A 518 13.02 2.29 -10.01
C SER A 518 14.40 1.67 -10.24
N ARG A 519 14.99 1.83 -11.43
CA ARG A 519 16.34 1.34 -11.75
C ARG A 519 17.40 2.07 -10.91
N PHE A 520 17.30 3.40 -10.79
CA PHE A 520 18.18 4.22 -9.94
C PHE A 520 18.13 3.76 -8.47
N LYS A 521 16.93 3.54 -7.91
CA LYS A 521 16.71 3.08 -6.53
C LYS A 521 17.29 1.69 -6.28
N GLU A 522 17.25 0.80 -7.26
CA GLU A 522 17.85 -0.53 -7.18
C GLU A 522 19.39 -0.47 -7.07
N THR A 523 20.06 0.59 -7.55
CA THR A 523 21.51 0.82 -7.34
C THR A 523 21.90 1.24 -5.91
N LYS A 524 20.94 1.59 -5.04
CA LYS A 524 21.24 2.26 -3.76
C LYS A 524 21.34 1.29 -2.59
N ALA A 525 22.33 1.54 -1.72
CA ALA A 525 22.54 0.84 -0.47
C ALA A 525 21.25 0.79 0.38
N THR A 526 21.07 -0.30 1.13
CA THR A 526 19.82 -0.64 1.84
C THR A 526 19.32 0.40 2.84
N ASN A 527 20.17 1.36 3.22
CA ASN A 527 19.87 2.41 4.21
C ASN A 527 19.81 3.81 3.59
N SER A 528 19.92 3.93 2.26
CA SER A 528 19.89 5.21 1.56
C SER A 528 18.50 5.87 1.60
N ILE A 529 18.47 7.19 1.80
CA ILE A 529 17.25 8.02 1.75
C ILE A 529 16.54 7.88 0.38
N TRP A 530 17.30 7.65 -0.69
CA TRP A 530 16.79 7.32 -2.04
C TRP A 530 16.03 5.98 -2.13
N ARG A 531 15.83 5.27 -1.02
CA ARG A 531 14.94 4.10 -0.94
C ARG A 531 13.63 4.39 -0.21
N PHE A 532 13.41 5.63 0.24
CA PHE A 532 12.18 6.03 0.94
C PHE A 532 11.03 6.33 -0.03
N PHE A 533 11.33 6.76 -1.26
CA PHE A 533 10.39 7.09 -2.33
C PHE A 533 10.31 5.97 -3.38
#